data_AF-A0AAJ6YTU1-F1
#
_entry.id   AF-A0AAJ6YTU1-F1
#
_cell.length_a   1.000
_cell.length_b   1.000
_cell.length_c   1.000
_cell.angle_alpha   90.00
_cell.angle_beta   90.00
_cell.angle_gamma   90.00
#
_symmetry.space_group_name_H-M   'P 1'
#
loop_
_entity.id
_entity.type
_entity.pdbx_description
1 polymer ?
#
loop_
_entity_poly.entity_id
_entity_poly.type
_entity_poly.pdbx_seq_one_letter_code
_entity_poly.pdbx_strand_id
1 'polypeptide(L)'
;MFMEVLLRVFLAIINIELEHVEPFTRKIHENELWLYKNPRVDSYVTPTVLWGVIVIVPLVVIILTLLFQKEKGDFSQAILSFTLSLGFTGVLTNILKVIVGRPRPDFFYRCFPDGQVNFEFECTGDPIIIRDGKKSFPSGHSSLAFSSFGFVALYLAGKLHTFSWNGKGQSWKLFLFVLPLGAALVIAVSRTCDYHHHWQDVIIGSIMGFILTFLCYRHYYPPLDSLVCHKPYISLINHSESKELKTTRIELSKWT
;
A
#
# COMPACT_ATOMS: atom_id res chain seq x y z
N MET A 1 -1.99 -17.59 14.32
CA MET A 1 -2.79 -17.57 13.08
C MET A 1 -4.16 -16.94 13.28
N PHE A 2 -4.99 -17.38 14.25
CA PHE A 2 -6.32 -16.80 14.47
C PHE A 2 -6.31 -15.28 14.72
N MET A 3 -5.46 -14.80 15.64
CA MET A 3 -5.33 -13.36 15.93
C MET A 3 -4.89 -12.54 14.70
N GLU A 4 -4.06 -13.13 13.83
CA GLU A 4 -3.64 -12.46 12.59
C GLU A 4 -4.84 -12.22 11.68
N VAL A 5 -5.68 -13.25 11.47
CA VAL A 5 -6.88 -13.16 10.63
C VAL A 5 -7.87 -12.15 11.20
N LEU A 6 -8.14 -12.21 12.51
CA LEU A 6 -9.02 -11.25 13.18
C LEU A 6 -8.57 -9.81 12.97
N LEU A 7 -7.27 -9.53 13.10
CA LEU A 7 -6.72 -8.19 12.86
C LEU A 7 -6.99 -7.74 11.41
N ARG A 8 -6.83 -8.60 10.39
CA ARG A 8 -7.08 -8.20 8.98
C ARG A 8 -8.55 -7.95 8.72
N VAL A 9 -9.44 -8.78 9.27
CA VAL A 9 -10.89 -8.57 9.17
C VAL A 9 -11.26 -7.24 9.82
N PHE A 10 -10.73 -6.96 11.02
CA PHE A 10 -10.94 -5.70 11.71
C PHE A 10 -10.47 -4.48 10.88
N LEU A 11 -9.26 -4.55 10.33
CA LEU A 11 -8.73 -3.48 9.46
C LEU A 11 -9.58 -3.29 8.20
N ALA A 12 -10.05 -4.38 7.59
CA ALA A 12 -10.92 -4.31 6.41
C ALA A 12 -12.28 -3.66 6.72
N ILE A 13 -12.90 -4.03 7.84
CA ILE A 13 -14.16 -3.42 8.30
C ILE A 13 -13.97 -1.92 8.52
N ILE A 14 -12.95 -1.52 9.30
CA ILE A 14 -12.67 -0.10 9.55
C ILE A 14 -12.46 0.65 8.23
N ASN A 15 -11.72 0.06 7.30
CA ASN A 15 -11.45 0.70 6.02
C ASN A 15 -12.72 0.95 5.20
N ILE A 16 -13.67 0.00 5.21
CA ILE A 16 -14.97 0.13 4.53
C ILE A 16 -15.81 1.22 5.22
N GLU A 17 -15.92 1.19 6.55
CA GLU A 17 -16.69 2.18 7.29
C GLU A 17 -16.19 3.61 7.05
N LEU A 18 -14.86 3.82 7.06
CA LEU A 18 -14.25 5.14 6.81
C LEU A 18 -14.54 5.69 5.40
N GLU A 19 -14.81 4.83 4.41
CA GLU A 19 -15.19 5.26 3.05
C GLU A 19 -16.54 5.98 3.06
N HIS A 20 -17.44 5.59 3.97
CA HIS A 20 -18.78 6.16 4.10
C HIS A 20 -18.85 7.39 5.02
N VAL A 21 -17.83 7.61 5.85
CA VAL A 21 -17.77 8.78 6.76
C VAL A 21 -17.70 10.09 5.97
N GLU A 22 -18.47 11.09 6.42
CA GLU A 22 -18.41 12.45 5.89
C GLU A 22 -17.08 13.12 6.30
N PRO A 23 -16.28 13.60 5.32
CA PRO A 23 -15.03 14.29 5.61
C PRO A 23 -15.28 15.70 6.12
N PHE A 24 -14.27 16.27 6.79
CA PHE A 24 -14.24 17.68 7.15
C PHE A 24 -14.54 18.57 5.94
N THR A 25 -15.45 19.53 6.08
CA THR A 25 -15.78 20.46 4.98
C THR A 25 -14.98 21.74 5.14
N ARG A 26 -14.00 21.93 4.25
CA ARG A 26 -13.20 23.16 4.20
C ARG A 26 -14.02 24.30 3.61
N LYS A 27 -13.86 25.49 4.18
CA LYS A 27 -14.32 26.73 3.53
C LYS A 27 -13.39 27.03 2.36
N ILE A 28 -13.94 27.15 1.16
CA ILE A 28 -13.21 27.51 -0.05
C ILE A 28 -13.38 29.01 -0.27
N HIS A 29 -12.28 29.74 -0.33
CA HIS A 29 -12.29 31.17 -0.64
C HIS A 29 -12.36 31.42 -2.15
N GLU A 30 -12.94 32.53 -2.56
CA GLU A 30 -13.11 32.87 -3.97
C GLU A 30 -11.77 32.96 -4.73
N ASN A 31 -10.74 33.52 -4.09
CA ASN A 31 -9.39 33.65 -4.65
C ASN A 31 -8.63 32.33 -4.80
N GLU A 32 -9.06 31.24 -4.17
CA GLU A 32 -8.51 29.90 -4.36
C GLU A 32 -9.39 28.99 -5.22
N LEU A 33 -10.60 29.44 -5.59
CA LEU A 33 -11.57 28.61 -6.30
C LEU A 33 -11.04 28.07 -7.64
N TRP A 34 -10.15 28.83 -8.28
CA TRP A 34 -9.49 28.44 -9.52
C TRP A 34 -8.71 27.11 -9.40
N LEU A 35 -8.22 26.76 -8.20
CA LEU A 35 -7.50 25.52 -7.93
C LEU A 35 -8.39 24.27 -8.03
N TYR A 36 -9.69 24.45 -7.84
CA TYR A 36 -10.68 23.38 -7.80
C TYR A 36 -11.58 23.35 -9.04
N LYS A 37 -11.24 24.13 -10.07
CA LYS A 37 -12.02 24.33 -11.29
C LYS A 37 -11.42 23.63 -12.51
N ASN A 38 -10.62 22.58 -12.31
CA ASN A 38 -10.17 21.72 -13.40
C ASN A 38 -11.34 20.93 -13.99
N PRO A 39 -11.31 20.61 -15.30
CA PRO A 39 -12.38 19.87 -15.95
C PRO A 39 -12.50 18.46 -15.36
N ARG A 40 -13.74 17.98 -15.27
CA ARG A 40 -14.01 16.60 -14.84
C ARG A 40 -13.63 15.65 -15.97
N VAL A 41 -12.74 14.72 -15.66
CA VAL A 41 -12.28 13.67 -16.58
C VAL A 41 -12.34 12.30 -15.89
N ASP A 42 -12.53 11.27 -16.69
CA ASP A 42 -12.56 9.89 -16.22
C ASP A 42 -11.20 9.43 -15.72
N SER A 43 -11.20 8.48 -14.78
CA SER A 43 -9.95 7.94 -14.23
C SER A 43 -9.19 7.12 -15.26
N TYR A 44 -7.93 7.45 -15.51
CA TYR A 44 -7.02 6.60 -16.30
C TYR A 44 -6.84 5.21 -15.68
N VAL A 45 -6.75 5.15 -14.35
CA VAL A 45 -6.72 3.91 -13.57
C VAL A 45 -7.98 3.90 -12.71
N THR A 46 -8.97 3.10 -13.10
CA THR A 46 -10.22 3.01 -12.31
C THR A 46 -9.97 2.24 -11.00
N PRO A 47 -10.82 2.41 -9.97
CA PRO A 47 -10.71 1.64 -8.73
C PRO A 47 -10.70 0.12 -8.97
N THR A 48 -11.48 -0.38 -9.92
CA THR A 48 -11.51 -1.80 -10.29
C THR A 48 -10.17 -2.28 -10.84
N VAL A 49 -9.56 -1.51 -11.74
CA VAL A 49 -8.23 -1.82 -12.28
C VAL A 49 -7.19 -1.77 -11.17
N LEU A 50 -7.22 -0.75 -10.32
CA LEU A 50 -6.32 -0.62 -9.18
C LEU A 50 -6.39 -1.86 -8.28
N TRP A 51 -7.58 -2.22 -7.79
CA TRP A 51 -7.76 -3.38 -6.90
C TRP A 51 -7.33 -4.68 -7.56
N GLY A 52 -7.61 -4.85 -8.86
CA GLY A 52 -7.11 -5.98 -9.65
C GLY A 52 -5.59 -6.07 -9.62
N VAL A 53 -4.88 -5.00 -9.99
CA VAL A 53 -3.41 -5.05 -10.10
C VAL A 53 -2.73 -5.15 -8.73
N ILE A 54 -3.20 -4.42 -7.71
CA ILE A 54 -2.55 -4.41 -6.38
C ILE A 54 -2.76 -5.72 -5.62
N VAL A 55 -3.73 -6.56 -6.00
CA VAL A 55 -3.95 -7.88 -5.39
C VAL A 55 -3.34 -8.99 -6.24
N ILE A 56 -3.61 -9.00 -7.55
CA ILE A 56 -3.20 -10.10 -8.42
C ILE A 56 -1.68 -10.15 -8.58
N VAL A 57 -1.00 -9.00 -8.78
CA VAL A 57 0.45 -8.99 -9.02
C VAL A 57 1.25 -9.54 -7.83
N PRO A 58 1.04 -9.10 -6.58
CA PRO A 58 1.73 -9.70 -5.44
C PRO A 58 1.44 -11.18 -5.27
N LEU A 59 0.19 -11.62 -5.46
CA LEU A 59 -0.18 -13.03 -5.34
C LEU A 59 0.56 -13.89 -6.38
N VAL A 60 0.60 -13.44 -7.64
CA VAL A 60 1.35 -14.11 -8.70
C VAL A 60 2.84 -14.20 -8.34
N VAL A 61 3.45 -13.10 -7.88
CA VAL A 61 4.86 -13.10 -7.47
C VAL A 61 5.11 -14.07 -6.31
N ILE A 62 4.28 -14.05 -5.27
CA ILE A 62 4.40 -14.96 -4.12
C ILE A 62 4.28 -16.43 -4.58
N ILE A 63 3.30 -16.75 -5.42
CA ILE A 63 3.10 -18.10 -5.94
C ILE A 63 4.28 -18.55 -6.80
N LEU A 64 4.76 -17.71 -7.73
CA LEU A 64 5.94 -18.02 -8.53
C LEU A 64 7.16 -18.29 -7.63
N THR A 65 7.35 -17.46 -6.61
CA THR A 65 8.46 -17.63 -5.66
C THR A 65 8.34 -18.95 -4.91
N LEU A 66 7.14 -19.37 -4.50
CA LEU A 66 6.91 -20.67 -3.87
C LEU A 66 7.24 -21.86 -4.81
N LEU A 67 6.96 -21.71 -6.11
CA LEU A 67 7.26 -22.76 -7.10
C LEU A 67 8.78 -22.91 -7.32
N PHE A 68 9.53 -21.80 -7.31
CA PHE A 68 10.99 -21.81 -7.50
C PHE A 68 11.78 -22.05 -6.21
N GLN A 69 11.29 -21.54 -5.07
CA GLN A 69 11.93 -21.60 -3.77
C GLN A 69 11.01 -22.32 -2.78
N LYS A 70 11.31 -23.60 -2.52
CA LYS A 70 10.51 -24.46 -1.63
C LYS A 70 10.76 -24.21 -0.13
N GLU A 71 10.83 -22.93 0.26
CA GLU A 71 11.05 -22.52 1.64
C GLU A 71 9.78 -22.66 2.49
N LYS A 72 9.85 -23.45 3.56
CA LYS A 72 8.69 -23.74 4.41
C LYS A 72 8.20 -22.48 5.12
N GLY A 73 6.89 -22.26 5.06
CA GLY A 73 6.21 -21.16 5.75
C GLY A 73 6.34 -19.80 5.06
N ASP A 74 7.18 -19.65 4.03
CA ASP A 74 7.38 -18.36 3.37
C ASP A 74 6.11 -17.81 2.72
N PHE A 75 5.36 -18.67 2.03
CA PHE A 75 4.08 -18.29 1.42
C PHE A 75 3.14 -17.62 2.45
N SER A 76 2.94 -18.25 3.61
CA SER A 76 2.06 -17.73 4.65
C SER A 76 2.57 -16.39 5.20
N GLN A 77 3.87 -16.26 5.41
CA GLN A 77 4.46 -15.02 5.94
C GLN A 77 4.40 -13.87 4.92
N ALA A 78 4.61 -14.17 3.64
CA ALA A 78 4.47 -13.22 2.55
C ALA A 78 3.02 -12.68 2.47
N ILE A 79 2.02 -13.57 2.52
CA ILE A 79 0.60 -13.19 2.54
C ILE A 79 0.27 -12.37 3.79
N LEU A 80 0.76 -12.77 4.97
CA LEU A 80 0.52 -12.04 6.22
C LEU A 80 1.14 -10.63 6.20
N SER A 81 2.35 -10.50 5.67
CA SER A 81 3.03 -9.21 5.51
C SER A 81 2.32 -8.29 4.52
N PHE A 82 1.98 -8.84 3.34
CA PHE A 82 1.29 -8.11 2.28
C PHE A 82 -0.08 -7.60 2.72
N THR A 83 -0.92 -8.49 3.27
CA THR A 83 -2.28 -8.13 3.71
C THR A 83 -2.28 -7.15 4.88
N LEU A 84 -1.31 -7.25 5.80
CA LEU A 84 -1.13 -6.27 6.87
C LEU A 84 -0.78 -4.89 6.30
N SER A 85 0.15 -4.85 5.35
CA SER A 85 0.55 -3.59 4.70
C SER A 85 -0.63 -2.90 4.01
N LEU A 86 -1.41 -3.65 3.22
CA LEU A 86 -2.61 -3.11 2.57
C LEU A 86 -3.63 -2.61 3.59
N GLY A 87 -3.91 -3.38 4.64
CA GLY A 87 -4.85 -3.01 5.70
C GLY A 87 -4.46 -1.72 6.42
N PHE A 88 -3.22 -1.63 6.91
CA PHE A 88 -2.73 -0.41 7.57
C PHE A 88 -2.70 0.80 6.63
N THR A 89 -2.27 0.61 5.39
CA THR A 89 -2.22 1.69 4.40
C THR A 89 -3.62 2.20 4.07
N GLY A 90 -4.59 1.30 3.86
CA GLY A 90 -5.99 1.66 3.61
C GLY A 90 -6.58 2.47 4.76
N VAL A 91 -6.53 1.92 5.97
CA VAL A 91 -7.07 2.57 7.17
C VAL A 91 -6.45 3.95 7.39
N LEU A 92 -5.11 4.07 7.36
CA LEU A 92 -4.46 5.37 7.58
C LEU A 92 -4.80 6.38 6.47
N THR A 93 -4.84 5.96 5.21
CA THR A 93 -5.24 6.82 4.09
C THR A 93 -6.65 7.36 4.31
N ASN A 94 -7.60 6.49 4.67
CA ASN A 94 -9.00 6.87 4.83
C ASN A 94 -9.25 7.72 6.07
N ILE A 95 -8.55 7.48 7.19
CA ILE A 95 -8.54 8.38 8.35
C ILE A 95 -8.10 9.78 7.93
N LEU A 96 -6.98 9.90 7.21
CA LEU A 96 -6.46 11.20 6.80
C LEU A 96 -7.39 11.89 5.79
N LYS A 97 -8.00 11.16 4.85
CA LYS A 97 -9.01 11.70 3.93
C LYS A 97 -10.17 12.36 4.68
N VAL A 98 -10.68 11.69 5.71
CA VAL A 98 -11.79 12.20 6.53
C VAL A 98 -11.37 13.42 7.33
N ILE A 99 -10.23 13.36 8.03
CA ILE A 99 -9.75 14.44 8.90
C ILE A 99 -9.38 15.68 8.08
N VAL A 100 -8.66 15.50 6.97
CA VAL A 100 -8.09 16.59 6.21
C VAL A 100 -9.14 17.24 5.31
N GLY A 101 -10.04 16.46 4.71
CA GLY A 101 -11.18 16.98 3.95
C GLY A 101 -10.80 17.89 2.78
N ARG A 102 -9.65 17.62 2.14
CA ARG A 102 -9.13 18.46 1.04
C ARG A 102 -9.99 18.26 -0.22
N PRO A 103 -10.56 19.33 -0.80
CA PRO A 103 -11.23 19.25 -2.09
C PRO A 103 -10.28 18.77 -3.19
N ARG A 104 -10.79 17.99 -4.15
CA ARG A 104 -10.06 17.57 -5.35
C ARG A 104 -9.91 18.74 -6.34
N PRO A 105 -8.93 18.71 -7.25
CA PRO A 105 -8.79 19.73 -8.29
C PRO A 105 -10.02 19.89 -9.20
N ASP A 106 -10.87 18.87 -9.32
CA ASP A 106 -12.12 18.88 -10.07
C ASP A 106 -13.37 19.14 -9.19
N PHE A 107 -13.20 19.52 -7.92
CA PHE A 107 -14.30 19.61 -6.94
C PHE A 107 -15.41 20.59 -7.35
N PHE A 108 -15.09 21.70 -8.01
CA PHE A 108 -16.09 22.69 -8.44
C PHE A 108 -17.18 22.05 -9.28
N TYR A 109 -16.81 21.26 -10.30
CA TYR A 109 -17.78 20.60 -11.20
C TYR A 109 -18.43 19.35 -10.59
N ARG A 110 -17.93 18.87 -9.44
CA ARG A 110 -18.63 17.87 -8.62
C ARG A 110 -19.74 18.52 -7.80
N CYS A 111 -19.48 19.72 -7.29
CA CYS A 111 -20.39 20.51 -6.49
C CYS A 111 -21.49 21.18 -7.35
N PHE A 112 -21.12 21.76 -8.49
CA PHE A 112 -21.99 22.43 -9.45
C PHE A 112 -21.83 21.80 -10.85
N PRO A 113 -22.57 20.72 -11.17
CA PRO A 113 -22.40 20.01 -12.45
C PRO A 113 -22.73 20.85 -13.69
N ASP A 114 -23.62 21.83 -13.56
CA ASP A 114 -23.98 22.81 -14.59
C ASP A 114 -23.02 24.01 -14.65
N GLY A 115 -22.06 24.08 -13.73
CA GLY A 115 -21.11 25.17 -13.58
C GLY A 115 -21.71 26.47 -13.05
N GLN A 116 -22.98 26.47 -12.64
CA GLN A 116 -23.69 27.63 -12.11
C GLN A 116 -23.70 27.60 -10.58
N VAL A 117 -23.31 28.71 -9.97
CA VAL A 117 -23.26 28.84 -8.51
C VAL A 117 -24.55 29.51 -8.05
N ASN A 118 -25.21 28.95 -7.02
CA ASN A 118 -26.36 29.57 -6.36
C ASN A 118 -25.92 30.67 -5.38
N PHE A 119 -26.86 31.51 -4.92
CA PHE A 119 -26.55 32.59 -3.99
C PHE A 119 -26.05 32.09 -2.63
N GLU A 120 -26.48 30.90 -2.23
CA GLU A 120 -26.16 30.25 -0.96
C GLU A 120 -24.82 29.49 -0.98
N PHE A 121 -24.20 29.32 -2.16
CA PHE A 121 -23.01 28.50 -2.38
C PHE A 121 -23.15 27.03 -1.92
N GLU A 122 -24.36 26.49 -2.01
CA GLU A 122 -24.66 25.11 -1.66
C GLU A 122 -24.52 24.19 -2.87
N CYS A 123 -23.80 23.07 -2.72
CA CYS A 123 -23.62 22.12 -3.81
C CYS A 123 -24.95 21.52 -4.28
N THR A 124 -25.14 21.42 -5.60
CA THR A 124 -26.33 20.87 -6.26
C THR A 124 -26.12 19.48 -6.86
N GLY A 125 -24.87 19.01 -6.92
CA GLY A 125 -24.51 17.69 -7.44
C GLY A 125 -24.90 16.50 -6.57
N ASP A 126 -24.56 15.29 -7.03
CA ASP A 126 -24.79 14.04 -6.29
C ASP A 126 -23.98 14.05 -4.96
N PRO A 127 -24.63 13.86 -3.80
CA PRO A 127 -23.96 13.81 -2.50
C PRO A 127 -22.79 12.83 -2.42
N ILE A 128 -22.86 11.68 -3.10
CA ILE A 128 -21.79 10.68 -3.11
C ILE A 128 -20.56 11.21 -3.85
N ILE A 129 -20.78 11.86 -4.99
CA ILE A 129 -19.70 12.44 -5.82
C ILE A 129 -19.09 13.65 -5.11
N ILE A 130 -19.90 14.46 -4.44
CA ILE A 130 -19.46 15.60 -3.63
C ILE A 130 -18.60 15.11 -2.46
N ARG A 131 -19.05 14.07 -1.73
CA ARG A 131 -18.30 13.48 -0.62
C ARG A 131 -16.94 12.95 -1.07
N ASP A 132 -16.89 12.21 -2.18
CA ASP A 132 -15.61 11.76 -2.77
C ASP A 132 -14.72 12.93 -3.21
N GLY A 133 -15.36 13.98 -3.72
CA GLY A 133 -14.71 15.23 -4.10
C GLY A 133 -14.01 15.94 -2.94
N LYS A 134 -14.41 15.71 -1.69
CA LYS A 134 -13.77 16.24 -0.48
C LYS A 134 -12.63 15.35 0.06
N LYS A 135 -12.37 14.19 -0.53
CA LYS A 135 -11.39 13.18 -0.04
C LYS A 135 -10.12 13.14 -0.89
N SER A 136 -9.51 14.29 -1.19
CA SER A 136 -8.32 14.35 -2.04
C SER A 136 -7.03 13.94 -1.30
N PHE A 137 -6.79 14.39 -0.07
CA PHE A 137 -5.52 14.13 0.62
C PHE A 137 -5.62 12.98 1.64
N PRO A 138 -4.66 12.03 1.67
CA PRO A 138 -3.70 11.72 0.63
C PRO A 138 -4.35 10.88 -0.49
N SER A 139 -3.63 10.69 -1.59
CA SER A 139 -4.12 9.87 -2.71
C SER A 139 -4.16 8.39 -2.36
N GLY A 140 -5.36 7.79 -2.35
CA GLY A 140 -5.56 6.36 -2.10
C GLY A 140 -4.98 5.45 -3.18
N HIS A 141 -5.01 5.88 -4.45
CA HIS A 141 -4.36 5.14 -5.54
C HIS A 141 -2.84 5.10 -5.33
N SER A 142 -2.26 6.24 -4.94
CA SER A 142 -0.82 6.37 -4.72
C SER A 142 -0.37 5.56 -3.51
N SER A 143 -1.07 5.68 -2.37
CA SER A 143 -0.70 4.95 -1.16
C SER A 143 -0.85 3.44 -1.30
N LEU A 144 -1.97 2.95 -1.84
CA LEU A 144 -2.20 1.52 -2.04
C LEU A 144 -1.26 0.92 -3.09
N ALA A 145 -0.98 1.66 -4.18
CA ALA A 145 -0.01 1.20 -5.18
C ALA A 145 1.40 1.08 -4.59
N PHE A 146 1.90 2.09 -3.88
CA PHE A 146 3.23 2.03 -3.25
C PHE A 146 3.30 1.03 -2.10
N SER A 147 2.20 0.76 -1.39
CA SER A 147 2.15 -0.32 -0.40
C SER A 147 2.26 -1.70 -1.04
N SER A 148 1.46 -1.98 -2.08
CA SER A 148 1.43 -3.28 -2.75
C SER A 148 2.66 -3.55 -3.60
N PHE A 149 2.98 -2.66 -4.53
CA PHE A 149 4.16 -2.83 -5.38
C PHE A 149 5.46 -2.58 -4.61
N GLY A 150 5.44 -1.77 -3.54
CA GLY A 150 6.56 -1.69 -2.60
C GLY A 150 6.79 -3.00 -1.87
N PHE A 151 5.73 -3.72 -1.46
CA PHE A 151 5.87 -5.09 -0.94
C PHE A 151 6.52 -6.00 -1.98
N VAL A 152 6.05 -5.99 -3.24
CA VAL A 152 6.63 -6.80 -4.32
C VAL A 152 8.12 -6.48 -4.52
N ALA A 153 8.48 -5.19 -4.52
CA ALA A 153 9.86 -4.73 -4.62
C ALA A 153 10.72 -5.32 -3.49
N LEU A 154 10.32 -5.09 -2.24
CA LEU A 154 11.05 -5.53 -1.05
C LEU A 154 11.15 -7.07 -1.00
N TYR A 155 10.06 -7.76 -1.31
CA TYR A 155 10.01 -9.21 -1.35
C TYR A 155 10.97 -9.78 -2.40
N LEU A 156 10.91 -9.31 -3.65
CA LEU A 156 11.87 -9.71 -4.69
C LEU A 156 13.32 -9.37 -4.30
N ALA A 157 13.56 -8.19 -3.70
CA ALA A 157 14.88 -7.80 -3.26
C ALA A 157 15.47 -8.79 -2.25
N GLY A 158 14.68 -9.22 -1.26
CA GLY A 158 15.09 -10.23 -0.29
C GLY A 158 15.32 -11.60 -0.93
N LYS A 159 14.43 -12.05 -1.81
CA LYS A 159 14.49 -13.36 -2.49
C LYS A 159 15.66 -13.50 -3.45
N LEU A 160 16.04 -12.40 -4.10
CA LEU A 160 17.14 -12.35 -5.05
C LEU A 160 18.47 -11.93 -4.40
N HIS A 161 18.49 -11.64 -3.10
CA HIS A 161 19.67 -11.11 -2.41
C HIS A 161 20.19 -9.79 -3.01
N THR A 162 19.29 -8.95 -3.53
CA THR A 162 19.65 -7.77 -4.34
C THR A 162 20.62 -6.83 -3.63
N PHE A 163 20.42 -6.62 -2.32
CA PHE A 163 21.27 -5.76 -1.50
C PHE A 163 22.18 -6.52 -0.52
N SER A 164 22.08 -7.85 -0.51
CA SER A 164 22.93 -8.72 0.30
C SER A 164 24.24 -9.02 -0.43
N TRP A 165 25.27 -9.43 0.30
CA TRP A 165 26.61 -9.71 -0.27
C TRP A 165 26.56 -10.62 -1.51
N ASN A 166 25.65 -11.60 -1.50
CA ASN A 166 25.51 -12.59 -2.58
C ASN A 166 24.90 -12.03 -3.88
N GLY A 167 24.32 -10.83 -3.88
CA GLY A 167 23.69 -10.22 -5.06
C GLY A 167 24.08 -8.78 -5.36
N LYS A 168 24.88 -8.14 -4.49
CA LYS A 168 25.43 -6.80 -4.76
C LYS A 168 26.19 -6.78 -6.09
N GLY A 169 26.01 -5.69 -6.86
CA GLY A 169 26.66 -5.48 -8.15
C GLY A 169 25.96 -6.11 -9.36
N GLN A 170 24.86 -6.84 -9.18
CA GLN A 170 24.12 -7.47 -10.28
C GLN A 170 22.92 -6.61 -10.71
N SER A 171 23.11 -5.79 -11.75
CA SER A 171 22.13 -4.78 -12.19
C SER A 171 20.74 -5.32 -12.51
N TRP A 172 20.62 -6.55 -13.02
CA TRP A 172 19.31 -7.15 -13.32
C TRP A 172 18.45 -7.37 -12.06
N LYS A 173 19.08 -7.63 -10.90
CA LYS A 173 18.37 -7.75 -9.62
C LYS A 173 17.84 -6.39 -9.15
N LEU A 174 18.65 -5.34 -9.31
CA LEU A 174 18.24 -3.97 -9.03
C LEU A 174 17.10 -3.54 -9.96
N PHE A 175 17.16 -3.89 -11.24
CA PHE A 175 16.07 -3.65 -12.19
C PHE A 175 14.75 -4.29 -11.73
N LEU A 176 14.77 -5.56 -11.31
CA LEU A 176 13.58 -6.25 -10.80
C LEU A 176 13.04 -5.65 -9.49
N PHE A 177 13.90 -5.02 -8.67
CA PHE A 177 13.48 -4.26 -7.50
C PHE A 177 12.80 -2.92 -7.89
N VAL A 178 13.38 -2.19 -8.84
CA VAL A 178 12.87 -0.86 -9.26
C VAL A 178 11.61 -0.96 -10.11
N LEU A 179 11.48 -1.99 -10.95
CA LEU A 179 10.36 -2.18 -11.87
C LEU A 179 8.96 -2.04 -11.21
N PRO A 180 8.63 -2.78 -10.12
CA PRO A 180 7.34 -2.61 -9.45
C PRO A 180 7.15 -1.19 -8.87
N LEU A 181 8.20 -0.54 -8.38
CA LEU A 181 8.11 0.86 -7.91
C LEU A 181 7.82 1.82 -9.06
N GLY A 182 8.38 1.57 -10.26
CA GLY A 182 8.03 2.30 -11.48
C GLY A 182 6.56 2.14 -11.86
N ALA A 183 6.02 0.91 -11.77
CA ALA A 183 4.60 0.66 -12.00
C ALA A 183 3.70 1.42 -10.99
N ALA A 184 4.09 1.42 -9.71
CA ALA A 184 3.40 2.20 -8.68
C ALA A 184 3.42 3.70 -8.99
N LEU A 185 4.56 4.21 -9.46
CA LEU A 185 4.72 5.61 -9.84
C LEU A 185 3.81 5.99 -11.01
N VAL A 186 3.69 5.15 -12.03
CA VAL A 186 2.77 5.40 -13.16
C VAL A 186 1.32 5.49 -12.68
N ILE A 187 0.89 4.58 -11.79
CA ILE A 187 -0.46 4.65 -11.19
C ILE A 187 -0.63 5.95 -10.38
N ALA A 188 0.37 6.31 -9.57
CA ALA A 188 0.33 7.49 -8.72
C ALA A 188 0.26 8.79 -9.56
N VAL A 189 1.13 8.94 -10.56
CA VAL A 189 1.17 10.11 -11.45
C VAL A 189 -0.09 10.20 -12.32
N SER A 190 -0.74 9.08 -12.65
CA SER A 190 -2.02 9.12 -13.39
C SER A 190 -3.08 9.98 -12.68
N ARG A 191 -3.00 10.12 -11.36
CA ARG A 191 -3.92 10.93 -10.53
C ARG A 191 -3.76 12.43 -10.69
N THR A 192 -2.60 12.88 -11.15
CA THR A 192 -2.41 14.29 -11.51
C THR A 192 -2.89 14.56 -12.93
N CYS A 193 -2.80 13.56 -13.81
CA CYS A 193 -3.23 13.66 -15.21
C CYS A 193 -4.75 13.72 -15.36
N ASP A 194 -5.50 13.05 -14.48
CA ASP A 194 -6.97 13.09 -14.46
C ASP A 194 -7.53 14.15 -13.49
N TYR A 195 -6.70 15.03 -12.93
CA TYR A 195 -7.12 16.08 -12.00
C TYR A 195 -7.84 15.57 -10.73
N HIS A 196 -7.65 14.30 -10.36
CA HIS A 196 -8.28 13.73 -9.16
C HIS A 196 -7.51 14.06 -7.89
N HIS A 197 -6.22 14.36 -8.02
CA HIS A 197 -5.34 14.68 -6.90
C HIS A 197 -4.33 15.77 -7.24
N HIS A 198 -3.98 16.55 -6.24
CA HIS A 198 -2.82 17.42 -6.31
C HIS A 198 -1.54 16.60 -6.16
N TRP A 199 -0.43 17.13 -6.67
CA TRP A 199 0.86 16.46 -6.58
C TRP A 199 1.29 16.18 -5.12
N GLN A 200 0.90 17.02 -4.14
CA GLN A 200 1.22 16.74 -2.73
C GLN A 200 0.48 15.51 -2.20
N ASP A 201 -0.78 15.33 -2.63
CA ASP A 201 -1.61 14.18 -2.22
C ASP A 201 -0.97 12.88 -2.74
N VAL A 202 -0.42 12.94 -3.95
CA VAL A 202 0.30 11.83 -4.61
C VAL A 202 1.61 11.53 -3.88
N ILE A 203 2.47 12.53 -3.66
CA ILE A 203 3.77 12.33 -2.98
C ILE A 203 3.58 11.79 -1.57
N ILE A 204 2.73 12.40 -0.75
CA ILE A 204 2.51 11.95 0.62
C ILE A 204 1.87 10.56 0.64
N GLY A 205 0.91 10.29 -0.26
CA GLY A 205 0.33 8.96 -0.42
C GLY A 205 1.41 7.92 -0.72
N SER A 206 2.26 8.16 -1.71
CA SER A 206 3.35 7.27 -2.10
C SER A 206 4.37 7.02 -0.98
N ILE A 207 4.84 8.07 -0.31
CA ILE A 207 5.79 7.95 0.81
C ILE A 207 5.17 7.14 1.94
N MET A 208 3.94 7.47 2.33
CA MET A 208 3.23 6.78 3.40
C MET A 208 3.03 5.29 3.10
N GLY A 209 2.57 4.96 1.89
CA GLY A 209 2.39 3.58 1.45
C GLY A 209 3.69 2.78 1.47
N PHE A 210 4.79 3.39 0.99
CA PHE A 210 6.10 2.75 0.99
C PHE A 210 6.67 2.55 2.41
N ILE A 211 6.52 3.53 3.31
CA ILE A 211 6.98 3.41 4.70
C ILE A 211 6.22 2.29 5.42
N LEU A 212 4.88 2.26 5.30
CA LEU A 212 4.08 1.24 5.97
C LEU A 212 4.39 -0.17 5.45
N THR A 213 4.53 -0.35 4.13
CA THR A 213 4.94 -1.66 3.58
C THR A 213 6.34 -2.05 3.99
N PHE A 214 7.27 -1.09 4.07
CA PHE A 214 8.61 -1.36 4.59
C PHE A 214 8.56 -1.85 6.04
N LEU A 215 7.81 -1.18 6.92
CA LEU A 215 7.66 -1.60 8.32
C LEU A 215 7.01 -3.00 8.43
N CYS A 216 5.93 -3.25 7.69
CA CYS A 216 5.28 -4.56 7.67
C CYS A 216 6.20 -5.64 7.10
N TYR A 217 6.96 -5.36 6.04
CA TYR A 217 7.94 -6.30 5.49
C TYR A 217 9.02 -6.62 6.51
N ARG A 218 9.60 -5.59 7.15
CA ARG A 218 10.65 -5.74 8.18
C ARG A 218 10.15 -6.47 9.43
N HIS A 219 8.84 -6.49 9.69
CA HIS A 219 8.24 -7.27 10.77
C HIS A 219 8.29 -8.79 10.50
N TYR A 220 8.17 -9.22 9.23
CA TYR A 220 8.12 -10.63 8.85
C TYR A 220 9.44 -11.18 8.28
N TYR A 221 10.29 -10.31 7.74
CA TYR A 221 11.55 -10.66 7.06
C TYR A 221 12.75 -9.94 7.68
N PRO A 222 14.00 -10.45 7.54
CA PRO A 222 15.25 -9.76 7.92
C PRO A 222 15.64 -8.59 7.00
N PRO A 223 16.62 -7.74 7.41
CA PRO A 223 17.09 -6.63 6.59
C PRO A 223 17.56 -7.11 5.21
N LEU A 224 17.41 -6.28 4.18
CA LEU A 224 17.72 -6.67 2.79
C LEU A 224 19.23 -6.89 2.54
N ASP A 225 20.09 -6.35 3.39
CA ASP A 225 21.54 -6.56 3.37
C ASP A 225 21.99 -7.79 4.16
N SER A 226 21.08 -8.43 4.91
CA SER A 226 21.35 -9.67 5.64
C SER A 226 21.68 -10.83 4.70
N LEU A 227 22.54 -11.76 5.13
CA LEU A 227 22.82 -13.01 4.41
C LEU A 227 21.61 -13.96 4.36
N VAL A 228 20.61 -13.74 5.22
CA VAL A 228 19.39 -14.56 5.31
C VAL A 228 18.13 -13.79 4.94
N CYS A 229 18.25 -12.68 4.19
CA CYS A 229 17.14 -11.81 3.78
C CYS A 229 16.03 -12.53 2.98
N HIS A 230 16.33 -13.67 2.36
CA HIS A 230 15.35 -14.47 1.63
C HIS A 230 14.46 -15.32 2.55
N LYS A 231 14.79 -15.49 3.84
CA LYS A 231 14.02 -16.34 4.77
C LYS A 231 13.14 -15.49 5.68
N PRO A 232 11.89 -15.90 5.94
CA PRO A 232 11.06 -15.24 6.94
C PRO A 232 11.56 -15.55 8.36
N TYR A 233 11.26 -14.68 9.34
CA TYR A 233 11.71 -14.87 10.73
C TYR A 233 11.25 -16.20 11.34
N ILE A 234 10.02 -16.65 11.05
CA ILE A 234 9.52 -17.93 11.59
C ILE A 234 10.37 -19.13 11.14
N SER A 235 10.93 -19.09 9.93
CA SER A 235 11.83 -20.14 9.45
C SER A 235 13.15 -20.13 10.24
N LEU A 236 13.66 -18.93 10.53
CA LEU A 236 14.88 -18.75 11.32
C LEU A 236 14.71 -19.22 12.78
N ILE A 237 13.59 -18.86 13.40
CA ILE A 237 13.24 -19.25 14.78
C ILE A 237 13.08 -20.77 14.90
N ASN A 238 12.30 -21.39 14.00
CA ASN A 238 12.12 -22.84 14.01
C ASN A 238 13.46 -23.57 13.81
N HIS A 239 14.34 -23.02 12.97
CA HIS A 239 15.67 -23.58 12.77
C HIS A 239 16.55 -23.46 14.04
N SER A 240 16.54 -22.32 14.74
CA SER A 240 17.29 -22.16 16.00
C SER A 240 16.79 -23.11 17.09
N GLU A 241 15.48 -23.20 17.29
CA GLU A 241 14.88 -24.12 18.27
C GLU A 241 15.24 -25.58 17.99
N SER A 242 15.17 -25.98 16.71
CA SER A 242 15.55 -27.35 16.31
C SER A 242 17.03 -27.66 16.57
N LYS A 243 17.90 -26.64 16.49
CA LYS A 243 19.34 -26.77 16.75
C LYS A 243 19.62 -26.85 18.26
N GLU A 244 18.92 -26.06 19.06
CA GLU A 244 19.00 -26.14 20.53
C GLU A 244 18.53 -27.51 21.04
N LEU A 245 17.36 -27.97 20.59
CA LEU A 245 16.83 -29.31 20.93
C LEU A 245 17.80 -30.45 20.59
N LYS A 246 18.47 -30.37 19.43
CA LYS A 246 19.50 -31.35 19.05
C LYS A 246 20.71 -31.28 19.96
N THR A 247 21.15 -30.08 20.31
CA THR A 247 22.30 -29.86 21.20
C THR A 247 22.02 -30.42 22.58
N THR A 248 20.85 -30.12 23.17
CA THR A 248 20.42 -30.63 24.48
C THR A 248 20.30 -32.15 24.49
N ARG A 249 19.78 -32.77 23.42
CA ARG A 249 19.74 -34.25 23.31
C ARG A 249 21.14 -34.88 23.27
N ILE A 250 22.06 -34.28 22.53
CA ILE A 250 23.46 -34.74 22.46
C ILE A 250 24.11 -34.62 23.84
N GLU A 251 23.89 -33.52 24.56
CA GLU A 251 24.40 -33.37 25.92
C GLU A 251 23.81 -34.39 26.89
N LEU A 252 22.49 -34.60 26.89
CA LEU A 252 21.83 -35.61 27.72
C LEU A 252 22.35 -37.03 27.44
N SER A 253 22.62 -37.36 26.17
CA SER A 253 23.16 -38.68 25.78
C SER A 253 24.59 -38.94 26.26
N LYS A 254 25.33 -37.91 26.67
CA LYS A 254 26.67 -38.09 27.26
C LYS A 254 26.62 -38.47 28.74
N TRP A 255 25.47 -38.32 29.39
CA TRP A 255 25.27 -38.58 30.82
C TRP A 255 24.43 -39.84 31.09
N THR A 256 24.03 -40.58 30.05
CA THR A 256 23.31 -41.86 30.08
C THR A 256 24.15 -42.94 29.45
#